data_AF-B0E4Z7-F1
#
_entry.id   AF-B0E4Z7-F1
#
_cell.length_a   1.000
_cell.length_b   1.000
_cell.length_c   1.000
_cell.angle_alpha   90.00
_cell.angle_beta   90.00
_cell.angle_gamma   90.00
#
_symmetry.space_group_name_H-M   'P 1'
#
loop_
_entity.id
_entity.type
_entity.pdbx_description
1 polymer ?
#
loop_
_entity_poly.entity_id
_entity_poly.type
_entity_poly.pdbx_seq_one_letter_code
_entity_poly.pdbx_strand_id
1 'polypeptide(L)'
;MSTHSQSPEPSAPLSSQTKHHGSGRHWTDEESAVLEKHREEYRDANDAARAEIFSRVLQDMLDILLNGKSFKKEERSAVKKDIKEWFARYSRKRSQKMPRMGKSWHARRVFQHENKDAINTEAKRLCAEAIEEGQKRPKGGDPTHFDFRERVVTQMMGKLKKREKDVLQRTAEEYNKKGVDPELKSNEASALSLLKLFASPVLETSLNISRVLSIHVYQSCSGLAGAIGILSM
;
A
#
# COMPACT_ATOMS: atom_id res chain seq x y z
N MET A 1 10.45 39.34 -60.08
CA MET A 1 9.80 39.52 -58.76
C MET A 1 9.85 38.19 -58.04
N SER A 2 10.36 38.15 -56.81
CA SER A 2 10.57 36.90 -56.07
C SER A 2 10.02 37.04 -54.65
N THR A 3 9.38 35.99 -54.16
CA THR A 3 8.63 35.97 -52.90
C THR A 3 9.57 35.76 -51.71
N HIS A 4 9.70 36.76 -50.84
CA HIS A 4 10.37 36.57 -49.55
C HIS A 4 9.44 35.84 -48.58
N SER A 5 9.81 34.60 -48.23
CA SER A 5 9.19 33.84 -47.15
C SER A 5 9.46 34.50 -45.80
N GLN A 6 8.42 34.73 -45.00
CA GLN A 6 8.56 35.06 -43.59
C GLN A 6 8.73 33.76 -42.78
N SER A 7 9.84 33.63 -42.05
CA SER A 7 9.97 32.64 -40.99
C SER A 7 9.18 33.11 -39.76
N PRO A 8 8.42 32.24 -39.08
CA PRO A 8 7.74 32.60 -37.84
C PRO A 8 8.72 32.72 -36.67
N GLU A 9 8.39 33.60 -35.71
CA GLU A 9 9.13 33.75 -34.45
C GLU A 9 9.16 32.44 -33.63
N PRO A 10 10.19 32.22 -32.80
CA PRO A 10 10.24 31.09 -31.89
C PRO A 10 9.17 31.23 -30.81
N SER A 11 8.13 30.40 -30.87
CA SER A 11 7.07 30.33 -29.86
C SER A 11 7.65 30.12 -28.45
N ALA A 12 7.23 30.96 -27.50
CA ALA A 12 7.57 30.80 -26.10
C ALA A 12 7.17 29.41 -25.57
N PRO A 13 7.92 28.80 -24.63
CA PRO A 13 7.59 27.50 -24.10
C PRO A 13 6.25 27.55 -23.35
N LEU A 14 5.33 26.66 -23.74
CA LEU A 14 4.05 26.47 -23.07
C LEU A 14 4.29 25.97 -21.63
N SER A 15 4.24 26.87 -20.64
CA SER A 15 4.19 26.50 -19.21
C SER A 15 3.01 25.56 -19.01
N SER A 16 3.33 24.35 -18.55
CA SER A 16 2.41 23.25 -18.35
C SER A 16 1.62 23.43 -17.05
N GLN A 17 0.72 24.41 -17.03
CA GLN A 17 -0.11 24.75 -15.87
C GLN A 17 -0.94 23.55 -15.38
N THR A 18 -0.51 22.93 -14.28
CA THR A 18 -1.26 21.88 -13.62
C THR A 18 -2.43 22.46 -12.81
N LYS A 19 -3.66 22.27 -13.29
CA LYS A 19 -4.88 22.69 -12.58
C LYS A 19 -5.12 21.84 -11.32
N HIS A 20 -4.49 22.20 -10.22
CA HIS A 20 -4.74 21.61 -8.91
C HIS A 20 -6.01 22.17 -8.28
N HIS A 21 -7.12 21.44 -8.43
CA HIS A 21 -8.40 21.83 -7.85
C HIS A 21 -8.39 21.79 -6.31
N GLY A 22 -8.36 22.98 -5.69
CA GLY A 22 -9.17 23.20 -4.49
C GLY A 22 -8.60 24.04 -3.35
N SER A 23 -7.37 24.57 -3.41
CA SER A 23 -7.18 25.93 -2.86
C SER A 23 -7.65 26.91 -3.95
N GLY A 24 -8.23 28.05 -3.55
CA GLY A 24 -8.53 29.13 -4.49
C GLY A 24 -7.27 29.82 -5.03
N ARG A 25 -6.11 29.57 -4.41
CA ARG A 25 -4.80 30.01 -4.86
C ARG A 25 -4.28 29.07 -5.94
N HIS A 26 -4.09 29.60 -7.14
CA HIS A 26 -3.24 28.96 -8.14
C HIS A 26 -1.78 29.07 -7.68
N TRP A 27 -1.10 27.93 -7.59
CA TRP A 27 0.35 27.88 -7.32
C TRP A 27 1.10 28.00 -8.64
N THR A 28 2.24 28.69 -8.65
CA THR A 28 3.16 28.69 -9.79
C THR A 28 3.94 27.36 -9.84
N ASP A 29 4.64 27.11 -10.95
CA ASP A 29 5.48 25.92 -11.11
C ASP A 29 6.60 25.87 -10.03
N GLU A 30 7.20 27.01 -9.69
CA GLU A 30 8.24 27.15 -8.66
C GLU A 30 7.70 26.90 -7.25
N GLU A 31 6.56 27.50 -6.91
CA GLU A 31 5.89 27.30 -5.61
C GLU A 31 5.45 25.84 -5.43
N SER A 32 4.93 25.23 -6.50
CA SER A 32 4.51 23.82 -6.51
C SER A 32 5.71 22.88 -6.29
N ALA A 33 6.87 23.21 -6.85
CA ALA A 33 8.09 22.45 -6.64
C ALA A 33 8.56 22.48 -5.17
N VAL A 34 8.46 23.62 -4.47
CA VAL A 34 8.77 23.72 -3.03
C VAL A 34 7.84 22.82 -2.19
N LEU A 35 6.54 22.80 -2.52
CA LEU A 35 5.55 21.98 -1.82
C LEU A 35 5.78 20.49 -2.04
N GLU A 36 5.99 20.05 -3.28
CA GLU A 36 6.20 18.63 -3.60
C GLU A 36 7.52 18.10 -3.03
N LYS A 37 8.61 18.89 -3.09
CA LYS A 37 9.92 18.58 -2.50
C LYS A 37 9.83 18.20 -1.02
N HIS A 38 8.99 18.88 -0.25
CA HIS A 38 8.82 18.62 1.19
C HIS A 38 7.59 17.76 1.53
N ARG A 39 6.84 17.29 0.53
CA ARG A 39 5.57 16.57 0.71
C ARG A 39 5.73 15.24 1.44
N GLU A 40 6.73 14.45 1.10
CA GLU A 40 6.99 13.14 1.72
C GLU A 40 7.55 13.29 3.14
N GLU A 41 8.52 14.18 3.31
CA GLU A 41 9.10 14.56 4.61
C GLU A 41 7.99 15.02 5.58
N TYR A 42 7.12 15.93 5.13
CA TYR A 42 5.99 16.44 5.92
C TYR A 42 4.93 15.36 6.20
N ARG A 43 4.66 14.49 5.21
CA ARG A 43 3.75 13.34 5.38
C ARG A 43 4.23 12.49 6.54
N ASP A 44 5.50 12.11 6.53
CA ASP A 44 6.04 11.06 7.40
C ASP A 44 6.47 11.53 8.79
N ALA A 45 6.88 12.80 8.90
CA ALA A 45 7.21 13.51 10.14
C ALA A 45 6.14 13.46 11.26
N ASN A 46 6.62 13.60 12.50
CA ASN A 46 5.80 13.88 13.68
C ASN A 46 5.40 15.37 13.75
N ASP A 47 4.55 15.76 14.71
CA ASP A 47 3.98 17.11 14.74
C ASP A 47 5.01 18.22 15.05
N ALA A 48 6.09 17.90 15.77
CA ALA A 48 7.19 18.85 16.01
C ALA A 48 8.00 19.08 14.73
N ALA A 49 8.47 18.01 14.08
CA ALA A 49 9.19 18.09 12.81
C ALA A 49 8.33 18.70 11.69
N ARG A 50 7.00 18.47 11.68
CA ARG A 50 6.08 19.17 10.77
C ARG A 50 6.07 20.68 10.96
N ALA A 51 6.21 21.19 12.19
CA ALA A 51 6.28 22.62 12.43
C ALA A 51 7.58 23.23 11.88
N GLU A 52 8.69 22.50 11.95
CA GLU A 52 9.98 22.89 11.36
C GLU A 52 9.93 22.88 9.83
N ILE A 53 9.49 21.77 9.22
CA ILE A 53 9.32 21.63 7.76
C ILE A 53 8.38 22.72 7.23
N PHE A 54 7.27 22.96 7.93
CA PHE A 54 6.33 24.02 7.58
C PHE A 54 6.97 25.41 7.64
N SER A 55 7.84 25.67 8.63
CA SER A 55 8.52 26.95 8.78
C SER A 55 9.54 27.18 7.65
N ARG A 56 10.27 26.14 7.24
CA ARG A 56 11.16 26.16 6.07
C ARG A 56 10.38 26.41 4.77
N VAL A 57 9.33 25.64 4.51
CA VAL A 57 8.47 25.80 3.32
C VAL A 57 7.84 27.19 3.26
N LEU A 58 7.41 27.75 4.40
CA LEU A 58 6.90 29.12 4.45
C LEU A 58 8.00 30.16 4.15
N GLN A 59 9.25 29.91 4.53
CA GLN A 59 10.35 30.82 4.24
C GLN A 59 10.71 30.76 2.74
N ASP A 60 10.95 29.57 2.19
CA ASP A 60 11.20 29.35 0.76
C ASP A 60 10.10 29.98 -0.12
N MET A 61 8.83 29.83 0.27
CA MET A 61 7.67 30.45 -0.40
C MET A 61 7.68 31.97 -0.33
N LEU A 62 8.07 32.55 0.80
CA LEU A 62 8.18 34.00 0.93
C LEU A 62 9.34 34.50 0.07
N ASP A 63 10.48 33.82 0.04
CA ASP A 63 11.65 34.26 -0.73
C ASP A 63 11.35 34.29 -2.25
N ILE A 64 10.58 33.32 -2.77
CA ILE A 64 10.04 33.35 -4.16
C ILE A 64 9.10 34.56 -4.37
N LEU A 65 8.18 34.78 -3.43
CA LEU A 65 7.14 35.79 -3.57
C LEU A 65 7.60 37.23 -3.32
N LEU A 66 8.66 37.42 -2.51
CA LEU A 66 9.04 38.72 -1.97
C LEU A 66 9.44 39.69 -3.10
N ASN A 67 10.23 39.27 -4.10
CA ASN A 67 10.62 40.12 -5.25
C ASN A 67 11.08 41.55 -4.84
N GLY A 68 11.74 41.68 -3.68
CA GLY A 68 12.18 42.95 -3.10
C GLY A 68 11.12 43.79 -2.34
N LYS A 69 9.87 43.32 -2.23
CA LYS A 69 8.78 43.98 -1.47
C LYS A 69 8.57 43.30 -0.12
N SER A 70 8.18 44.04 0.92
CA SER A 70 7.81 43.47 2.21
C SER A 70 6.35 43.01 2.25
N PHE A 71 6.11 41.81 2.79
CA PHE A 71 4.76 41.26 2.96
C PHE A 71 4.01 41.89 4.13
N LYS A 72 2.71 42.16 3.96
CA LYS A 72 1.81 42.48 5.07
C LYS A 72 1.53 41.23 5.90
N LYS A 73 1.14 41.44 7.17
CA LYS A 73 0.86 40.36 8.14
C LYS A 73 -0.29 39.46 7.66
N GLU A 74 -1.27 40.06 7.01
CA GLU A 74 -2.48 39.45 6.49
C GLU A 74 -2.15 38.51 5.32
N GLU A 75 -1.35 38.98 4.37
CA GLU A 75 -0.88 38.23 3.21
C GLU A 75 -0.02 37.02 3.64
N ARG A 76 0.92 37.23 4.58
CA ARG A 76 1.70 36.14 5.20
C ARG A 76 0.80 35.11 5.90
N SER A 77 -0.31 35.55 6.49
CA SER A 77 -1.28 34.65 7.12
C SER A 77 -2.11 33.84 6.11
N ALA A 78 -2.41 34.41 4.93
CA ALA A 78 -3.08 33.72 3.84
C ALA A 78 -2.18 32.63 3.26
N VAL A 79 -0.94 32.95 2.88
CA VAL A 79 0.07 31.97 2.41
C VAL A 79 0.26 30.86 3.45
N LYS A 80 0.34 31.20 4.74
CA LYS A 80 0.42 30.23 5.83
C LYS A 80 -0.78 29.26 5.88
N LYS A 81 -1.99 29.75 5.58
CA LYS A 81 -3.21 28.93 5.52
C LYS A 81 -3.21 28.02 4.28
N ASP A 82 -2.85 28.55 3.12
CA ASP A 82 -2.85 27.82 1.86
C ASP A 82 -1.82 26.67 1.84
N ILE A 83 -0.61 26.89 2.38
CA ILE A 83 0.40 25.82 2.54
C ILE A 83 -0.13 24.70 3.45
N LYS A 84 -0.77 25.05 4.59
CA LYS A 84 -1.37 24.06 5.50
C LYS A 84 -2.47 23.26 4.80
N GLU A 85 -3.32 23.93 4.04
CA GLU A 85 -4.40 23.29 3.29
C GLU A 85 -3.87 22.37 2.20
N TRP A 86 -2.81 22.76 1.48
CA TRP A 86 -2.14 21.92 0.50
C TRP A 86 -1.59 20.63 1.14
N PHE A 87 -0.78 20.73 2.19
CA PHE A 87 -0.27 19.54 2.88
C PHE A 87 -1.39 18.69 3.50
N ALA A 88 -2.43 19.33 4.06
CA ALA A 88 -3.60 18.62 4.60
C ALA A 88 -4.44 17.89 3.53
N ARG A 89 -4.24 18.19 2.24
CA ARG A 89 -4.87 17.50 1.10
C ARG A 89 -3.93 16.44 0.51
N TYR A 90 -2.69 16.79 0.21
CA TYR A 90 -1.77 15.99 -0.60
C TYR A 90 -0.72 15.17 0.20
N SER A 91 -0.41 15.58 1.44
CA SER A 91 0.46 14.84 2.39
C SER A 91 -0.31 14.02 3.42
N ARG A 92 -1.60 13.74 3.20
CA ARG A 92 -2.29 12.73 4.04
C ARG A 92 -1.55 11.41 3.89
N LYS A 93 -1.03 10.85 5.00
CA LYS A 93 -0.76 9.42 5.06
C LYS A 93 -2.06 8.73 4.60
N ARG A 94 -2.03 7.96 3.51
CA ARG A 94 -3.09 6.98 3.25
C ARG A 94 -3.17 6.20 4.53
N SER A 95 -4.28 6.32 5.26
CA SER A 95 -4.42 5.57 6.50
C SER A 95 -4.23 4.11 6.10
N GLN A 96 -3.15 3.51 6.60
CA GLN A 96 -3.11 2.08 6.77
C GLN A 96 -4.36 1.85 7.61
N LYS A 97 -5.42 1.32 6.98
CA LYS A 97 -6.64 1.01 7.70
C LYS A 97 -6.16 0.05 8.77
N MET A 98 -6.01 0.53 10.01
CA MET A 98 -5.79 -0.37 11.14
C MET A 98 -6.86 -1.43 10.97
N PRO A 99 -6.49 -2.72 10.86
CA PRO A 99 -7.48 -3.78 10.76
C PRO A 99 -8.45 -3.53 11.89
N ARG A 100 -9.70 -3.14 11.58
CA ARG A 100 -10.67 -2.72 12.60
C ARG A 100 -10.68 -3.83 13.63
N MET A 101 -10.22 -3.53 14.85
CA MET A 101 -10.03 -4.45 15.99
C MET A 101 -11.01 -5.60 15.83
N GLY A 102 -10.45 -6.78 15.53
CA GLY A 102 -11.08 -7.77 14.65
C GLY A 102 -12.58 -7.87 14.92
N LYS A 103 -13.41 -7.58 13.90
CA LYS A 103 -14.88 -7.66 13.96
C LYS A 103 -15.27 -8.78 14.93
N SER A 104 -16.11 -8.51 15.93
CA SER A 104 -16.47 -9.55 16.89
C SER A 104 -17.14 -10.73 16.18
N TRP A 105 -16.90 -11.92 16.70
CA TRP A 105 -17.61 -13.11 16.32
C TRP A 105 -19.01 -13.10 16.93
N HIS A 106 -19.98 -13.57 16.16
CA HIS A 106 -21.37 -13.81 16.57
C HIS A 106 -21.86 -15.06 15.83
N ALA A 107 -22.90 -15.74 16.35
CA ALA A 107 -23.34 -17.04 15.84
C ALA A 107 -23.50 -17.12 14.31
N ARG A 108 -24.12 -16.10 13.68
CA ARG A 108 -24.26 -16.01 12.21
C ARG A 108 -22.93 -15.96 11.46
N ARG A 109 -21.89 -15.36 12.03
CA ARG A 109 -20.56 -15.27 11.41
C ARG A 109 -19.72 -16.52 11.60
N VAL A 110 -19.85 -17.20 12.75
CA VAL A 110 -19.30 -18.56 12.93
C VAL A 110 -19.92 -19.50 11.90
N PHE A 111 -21.25 -19.48 11.77
CA PHE A 111 -21.96 -20.29 10.77
C PHE A 111 -21.49 -20.02 9.34
N GLN A 112 -21.34 -18.73 8.96
CA GLN A 112 -20.83 -18.33 7.65
C GLN A 112 -19.38 -18.73 7.38
N HIS A 113 -18.56 -18.90 8.43
CA HIS A 113 -17.18 -19.34 8.32
C HIS A 113 -17.11 -20.87 8.17
N GLU A 114 -17.75 -21.61 9.07
CA GLU A 114 -17.78 -23.08 9.05
C GLU A 114 -18.48 -23.66 7.81
N ASN A 115 -19.49 -22.97 7.27
CA ASN A 115 -20.28 -23.44 6.13
C ASN A 115 -19.94 -22.68 4.83
N LYS A 116 -18.78 -22.00 4.78
CA LYS A 116 -18.35 -21.11 3.68
C LYS A 116 -18.57 -21.71 2.30
N ASP A 117 -18.15 -22.95 2.07
CA ASP A 117 -18.18 -23.57 0.75
C ASP A 117 -19.58 -24.07 0.36
N ALA A 118 -20.35 -24.61 1.31
CA ALA A 118 -21.75 -24.97 1.10
C ALA A 118 -22.60 -23.73 0.75
N ILE A 119 -22.44 -22.65 1.51
CA ILE A 119 -23.08 -21.35 1.27
C ILE A 119 -22.68 -20.81 -0.10
N ASN A 120 -21.39 -20.83 -0.45
CA ASN A 120 -20.90 -20.29 -1.70
C ASN A 120 -21.39 -21.12 -2.91
N THR A 121 -21.47 -22.44 -2.78
CA THR A 121 -21.94 -23.36 -3.83
C THR A 121 -23.42 -23.14 -4.12
N GLU A 122 -24.26 -23.15 -3.09
CA GLU A 122 -25.71 -22.95 -3.27
C GLU A 122 -26.03 -21.52 -3.75
N ALA A 123 -25.30 -20.51 -3.27
CA ALA A 123 -25.46 -19.15 -3.77
C ALA A 123 -24.98 -18.98 -5.22
N LYS A 124 -24.03 -19.79 -5.71
CA LYS A 124 -23.68 -19.85 -7.15
C LYS A 124 -24.80 -20.50 -7.95
N ARG A 125 -25.34 -21.63 -7.47
CA ARG A 125 -26.43 -22.36 -8.11
C ARG A 125 -27.66 -21.47 -8.29
N LEU A 126 -28.14 -20.84 -7.22
CA LEU A 126 -29.28 -19.90 -7.25
C LEU A 126 -29.01 -18.67 -8.11
N CYS A 127 -27.77 -18.20 -8.19
CA CYS A 127 -27.41 -17.07 -9.05
C CYS A 127 -27.45 -17.44 -10.53
N ALA A 128 -27.02 -18.65 -10.90
CA ALA A 128 -27.11 -19.16 -12.27
C ALA A 128 -28.58 -19.41 -12.66
N GLU A 129 -29.34 -20.08 -11.79
CA GLU A 129 -30.78 -20.34 -11.97
C GLU A 129 -31.57 -19.04 -12.23
N ALA A 130 -31.32 -17.98 -11.43
CA ALA A 130 -31.95 -16.68 -11.64
C ALA A 130 -31.50 -15.95 -12.94
N ILE A 131 -30.32 -16.26 -13.48
CA ILE A 131 -29.86 -15.72 -14.77
C ILE A 131 -30.57 -16.44 -15.92
N GLU A 132 -30.68 -17.76 -15.87
CA GLU A 132 -31.41 -18.59 -16.85
C GLU A 132 -32.91 -18.25 -16.87
N GLU A 133 -33.53 -18.01 -15.71
CA GLU A 133 -34.90 -17.49 -15.59
C GLU A 133 -35.08 -16.05 -16.10
N GLY A 134 -34.01 -15.38 -16.53
CA GLY A 134 -34.04 -14.02 -17.03
C GLY A 134 -34.32 -12.96 -15.97
N GLN A 135 -34.21 -13.27 -14.67
CA GLN A 135 -34.36 -12.28 -13.61
C GLN A 135 -33.32 -11.16 -13.78
N LYS A 136 -33.70 -9.92 -13.47
CA LYS A 136 -32.79 -8.76 -13.51
C LYS A 136 -32.86 -7.98 -12.21
N ARG A 137 -31.77 -7.27 -11.89
CA ARG A 137 -31.76 -6.31 -10.76
C ARG A 137 -32.76 -5.18 -11.02
N PRO A 138 -33.30 -4.53 -9.98
CA PRO A 138 -34.16 -3.34 -10.13
C PRO A 138 -33.53 -2.14 -10.86
N LYS A 139 -32.19 -2.12 -11.00
CA LYS A 139 -31.44 -1.09 -11.75
C LYS A 139 -30.89 -1.59 -13.09
N GLY A 140 -31.39 -2.73 -13.58
CA GLY A 140 -30.84 -3.44 -14.73
C GLY A 140 -29.58 -4.25 -14.39
N GLY A 141 -29.22 -5.16 -15.29
CA GLY A 141 -28.10 -6.10 -15.12
C GLY A 141 -28.46 -7.38 -14.36
N ASP A 142 -27.54 -8.33 -14.40
CA ASP A 142 -27.77 -9.70 -13.93
C ASP A 142 -27.73 -9.84 -12.40
N PRO A 143 -28.45 -10.82 -11.83
CA PRO A 143 -28.30 -11.23 -10.44
C PRO A 143 -26.84 -11.55 -10.10
N THR A 144 -26.44 -11.39 -8.83
CA THR A 144 -25.04 -11.55 -8.40
C THR A 144 -24.99 -12.42 -7.16
N HIS A 145 -24.01 -13.33 -7.13
CA HIS A 145 -23.71 -14.28 -6.05
C HIS A 145 -23.91 -13.71 -4.64
N PHE A 146 -23.42 -12.49 -4.40
CA PHE A 146 -23.51 -11.79 -3.13
C PHE A 146 -24.94 -11.68 -2.59
N ASP A 147 -25.91 -11.36 -3.46
CA ASP A 147 -27.31 -11.15 -3.07
C ASP A 147 -28.00 -12.48 -2.69
N PHE A 148 -27.59 -13.59 -3.30
CA PHE A 148 -28.04 -14.94 -2.92
C PHE A 148 -27.33 -15.45 -1.68
N ARG A 149 -26.07 -15.07 -1.44
CA ARG A 149 -25.26 -15.54 -0.31
C ARG A 149 -25.95 -15.29 1.04
N GLU A 150 -26.46 -14.08 1.27
CA GLU A 150 -27.16 -13.78 2.53
C GLU A 150 -28.58 -14.40 2.61
N ARG A 151 -29.23 -14.65 1.47
CA ARG A 151 -30.49 -15.43 1.42
C ARG A 151 -30.24 -16.89 1.84
N VAL A 152 -29.23 -17.53 1.26
CA VAL A 152 -28.80 -18.90 1.59
C VAL A 152 -28.44 -19.02 3.07
N VAL A 153 -27.61 -18.12 3.60
CA VAL A 153 -27.28 -18.09 5.04
C VAL A 153 -28.53 -18.00 5.90
N THR A 154 -29.48 -17.12 5.55
CA THR A 154 -30.70 -16.94 6.33
C THR A 154 -31.60 -18.18 6.28
N GLN A 155 -31.73 -18.83 5.12
CA GLN A 155 -32.47 -20.08 4.96
C GLN A 155 -31.83 -21.25 5.73
N MET A 156 -30.51 -21.44 5.60
CA MET A 156 -29.80 -22.52 6.29
C MET A 156 -29.84 -22.33 7.82
N MET A 157 -29.58 -21.11 8.32
CA MET A 157 -29.72 -20.80 9.75
C MET A 157 -31.16 -20.90 10.25
N GLY A 158 -32.15 -20.64 9.39
CA GLY A 158 -33.57 -20.85 9.69
C GLY A 158 -33.86 -22.29 10.08
N LYS A 159 -33.28 -23.25 9.33
CA LYS A 159 -33.43 -24.70 9.54
C LYS A 159 -32.75 -25.24 10.81
N LEU A 160 -31.80 -24.49 11.40
CA LEU A 160 -31.10 -24.93 12.62
C LEU A 160 -32.02 -24.97 13.85
N LYS A 161 -31.91 -26.05 14.61
CA LYS A 161 -32.54 -26.24 15.92
C LYS A 161 -31.93 -25.28 16.95
N LYS A 162 -32.67 -25.01 18.04
CA LYS A 162 -32.19 -24.12 19.12
C LYS A 162 -30.81 -24.53 19.66
N ARG A 163 -30.60 -25.83 19.91
CA ARG A 163 -29.31 -26.37 20.40
C ARG A 163 -28.13 -26.07 19.47
N GLU A 164 -28.34 -26.10 18.15
CA GLU A 164 -27.29 -25.81 17.16
C GLU A 164 -26.97 -24.31 17.12
N LYS A 165 -27.99 -23.46 17.26
CA LYS A 165 -27.83 -22.00 17.43
C LYS A 165 -27.09 -21.66 18.73
N ASP A 166 -27.38 -22.37 19.82
CA ASP A 166 -26.69 -22.22 21.11
C ASP A 166 -25.20 -22.64 21.02
N VAL A 167 -24.87 -23.69 20.25
CA VAL A 167 -23.48 -24.09 19.97
C VAL A 167 -22.73 -22.99 19.22
N LEU A 168 -23.29 -22.48 18.11
CA LEU A 168 -22.69 -21.39 17.32
C LEU A 168 -22.44 -20.12 18.15
N GLN A 169 -23.32 -19.83 19.11
CA GLN A 169 -23.16 -18.71 20.03
C GLN A 169 -21.99 -18.93 21.01
N ARG A 170 -21.84 -20.13 21.58
CA ARG A 170 -20.69 -20.47 22.44
C ARG A 170 -19.37 -20.44 21.67
N THR A 171 -19.33 -20.97 20.45
CA THR A 171 -18.15 -20.89 19.57
C THR A 171 -17.77 -19.44 19.27
N ALA A 172 -18.76 -18.56 19.06
CA ALA A 172 -18.50 -17.13 18.85
C ALA A 172 -17.88 -16.47 20.08
N GLU A 173 -18.39 -16.78 21.29
CA GLU A 173 -17.82 -16.31 22.55
C GLU A 173 -16.39 -16.83 22.78
N GLU A 174 -16.11 -18.08 22.42
CA GLU A 174 -14.78 -18.67 22.48
C GLU A 174 -13.80 -18.00 21.50
N TYR A 175 -14.22 -17.75 20.27
CA TYR A 175 -13.39 -17.05 19.28
C TYR A 175 -13.12 -15.59 19.68
N ASN A 176 -14.10 -14.91 20.28
CA ASN A 176 -13.90 -13.58 20.86
C ASN A 176 -12.88 -13.59 22.00
N LYS A 177 -12.93 -14.58 22.91
CA LYS A 177 -11.93 -14.75 23.99
C LYS A 177 -10.52 -15.03 23.46
N LYS A 178 -10.39 -15.73 22.32
CA LYS A 178 -9.10 -16.07 21.68
C LYS A 178 -8.50 -14.92 20.85
N GLY A 179 -9.24 -13.81 20.69
CA GLY A 179 -8.78 -12.50 20.18
C GLY A 179 -8.48 -12.39 18.68
N VAL A 180 -8.27 -13.51 17.98
CA VAL A 180 -7.88 -13.55 16.56
C VAL A 180 -8.56 -14.73 15.86
N ASP A 181 -8.90 -14.52 14.59
CA ASP A 181 -9.42 -15.52 13.66
C ASP A 181 -8.49 -16.75 13.57
N PRO A 182 -8.99 -18.00 13.66
CA PRO A 182 -8.14 -19.19 13.55
C PRO A 182 -7.28 -19.24 12.27
N GLU A 183 -7.79 -18.76 11.13
CA GLU A 183 -7.03 -18.66 9.87
C GLU A 183 -5.89 -17.62 9.95
N LEU A 184 -6.05 -16.54 10.73
CA LEU A 184 -4.98 -15.54 10.91
C LEU A 184 -3.85 -16.08 11.78
N LYS A 185 -4.18 -16.79 12.87
CA LYS A 185 -3.16 -17.45 13.70
C LYS A 185 -2.44 -18.57 12.94
N SER A 186 -3.09 -19.29 12.04
CA SER A 186 -2.40 -20.30 11.22
C SER A 186 -1.44 -19.66 10.20
N ASN A 187 -1.80 -18.53 9.61
CA ASN A 187 -0.92 -17.80 8.68
C ASN A 187 0.27 -17.14 9.39
N GLU A 188 0.09 -16.56 10.57
CA GLU A 188 1.20 -16.02 11.38
C GLU A 188 2.13 -17.13 11.88
N ALA A 189 1.56 -18.26 12.36
CA ALA A 189 2.34 -19.42 12.78
C ALA A 189 3.07 -20.10 11.61
N SER A 190 2.46 -20.15 10.41
CA SER A 190 3.08 -20.70 9.20
C SER A 190 4.15 -19.78 8.63
N ALA A 191 3.95 -18.46 8.67
CA ALA A 191 4.99 -17.50 8.29
C ALA A 191 6.20 -17.58 9.23
N LEU A 192 5.97 -17.68 10.55
CA LEU A 192 7.03 -17.85 11.55
C LEU A 192 7.68 -19.24 11.53
N SER A 193 6.94 -20.30 11.19
CA SER A 193 7.52 -21.65 11.06
C SER A 193 8.31 -21.81 9.77
N LEU A 194 7.85 -21.23 8.64
CA LEU A 194 8.63 -21.17 7.40
C LEU A 194 9.88 -20.31 7.59
N LEU A 195 9.78 -19.13 8.22
CA LEU A 195 10.97 -18.33 8.56
C LEU A 195 11.96 -19.08 9.45
N LYS A 196 11.50 -19.92 10.39
CA LYS A 196 12.38 -20.76 11.23
C LYS A 196 12.91 -22.01 10.53
N LEU A 197 12.18 -22.57 9.56
CA LEU A 197 12.65 -23.68 8.72
C LEU A 197 13.69 -23.21 7.69
N PHE A 198 13.56 -21.98 7.17
CA PHE A 198 14.57 -21.36 6.29
C PHE A 198 15.70 -20.64 7.04
N ALA A 199 15.56 -20.37 8.33
CA ALA A 199 16.63 -19.87 9.21
C ALA A 199 17.29 -21.00 10.02
N SER A 200 17.83 -22.01 9.33
CA SER A 200 18.86 -22.89 9.89
C SER A 200 20.26 -22.39 9.49
N PRO A 201 21.30 -22.52 10.34
CA PRO A 201 22.58 -21.81 10.22
C PRO A 201 23.55 -22.34 9.13
N VAL A 202 23.01 -22.91 8.05
CA VAL A 202 23.78 -23.57 6.97
C VAL A 202 24.25 -22.57 5.89
N LEU A 203 23.90 -21.29 6.02
CA LEU A 203 24.33 -20.21 5.12
C LEU A 203 25.44 -19.30 5.66
N GLU A 204 25.93 -19.49 6.90
CA GLU A 204 27.16 -18.84 7.38
C GLU A 204 28.44 -19.63 7.03
N THR A 205 28.33 -20.93 6.74
CA THR A 205 29.47 -21.77 6.32
C THR A 205 29.76 -21.69 4.83
N SER A 206 28.78 -21.43 3.96
CA SER A 206 29.01 -21.31 2.51
C SER A 206 29.71 -19.99 2.10
N LEU A 207 29.57 -18.91 2.87
CA LEU A 207 30.18 -17.62 2.58
C LEU A 207 31.63 -17.47 3.08
N ASN A 208 32.09 -18.36 3.97
CA ASN A 208 33.49 -18.40 4.41
C ASN A 208 34.38 -19.33 3.56
N ILE A 209 33.85 -20.41 2.98
CA ILE A 209 34.65 -21.35 2.16
C ILE A 209 35.14 -20.68 0.87
N SER A 210 34.32 -19.84 0.23
CA SER A 210 34.74 -19.07 -0.96
C SER A 210 35.84 -18.04 -0.68
N ARG A 211 36.00 -17.56 0.56
CA ARG A 211 37.09 -16.63 0.93
C ARG A 211 38.42 -17.35 1.18
N VAL A 212 38.41 -18.57 1.69
CA VAL A 212 39.64 -19.35 1.90
C VAL A 212 40.21 -19.86 0.57
N LEU A 213 39.36 -20.30 -0.36
CA LEU A 213 39.82 -20.81 -1.67
C LEU A 213 40.41 -19.72 -2.59
N SER A 214 39.93 -18.47 -2.53
CA SER A 214 40.56 -17.37 -3.29
C SER A 214 41.95 -16.96 -2.79
N ILE A 215 42.27 -17.20 -1.52
CA ILE A 215 43.60 -16.89 -0.96
C ILE A 215 44.60 -17.98 -1.36
N HIS A 216 44.20 -19.25 -1.33
CA HIS A 216 45.13 -20.36 -1.61
C HIS A 216 45.51 -20.49 -3.10
N VAL A 217 44.62 -20.13 -4.03
CA VAL A 217 44.92 -20.21 -5.48
C VAL A 217 45.94 -19.15 -5.91
N TYR A 218 46.00 -17.98 -5.23
CA TYR A 218 46.95 -16.92 -5.58
C TYR A 218 48.39 -17.15 -5.08
N GLN A 219 48.63 -18.10 -4.18
CA GLN A 219 49.98 -18.48 -3.71
C GLN A 219 50.59 -19.68 -4.43
N SER A 220 49.83 -20.45 -5.21
CA SER A 220 50.35 -21.63 -5.93
C SER A 220 50.77 -21.35 -7.37
N CYS A 221 50.39 -20.21 -7.96
CA CYS A 221 50.76 -19.85 -9.34
C CYS A 221 52.10 -19.08 -9.47
N SER A 222 52.78 -18.76 -8.37
CA SER A 222 54.08 -18.06 -8.35
C SER A 222 55.27 -18.94 -7.97
N GLY A 223 55.06 -20.25 -7.74
CA GLY A 223 56.11 -21.20 -7.34
C GLY A 223 56.61 -22.18 -8.40
N LEU A 224 55.94 -22.30 -9.55
CA LEU A 224 56.22 -23.31 -10.59
C LEU A 224 57.08 -22.78 -11.76
N ALA A 225 58.12 -22.02 -11.43
CA ALA A 225 59.09 -21.48 -12.39
C ALA A 225 60.56 -21.77 -12.00
N GLY A 226 60.83 -22.90 -11.34
CA GLY A 226 62.19 -23.23 -10.88
C GLY A 226 62.41 -24.66 -10.36
N ALA A 227 62.47 -25.63 -11.27
CA ALA A 227 63.12 -26.97 -11.18
C ALA A 227 62.57 -27.80 -12.37
N ILE A 228 63.21 -27.88 -13.54
CA ILE A 228 64.53 -28.46 -13.87
C ILE A 228 64.68 -29.91 -13.40
N GLY A 229 64.49 -30.83 -14.35
CA GLY A 229 65.48 -31.87 -14.65
C GLY A 229 65.26 -33.28 -14.09
N ILE A 230 66.02 -34.22 -14.68
CA ILE A 230 66.14 -35.66 -14.36
C ILE A 230 64.97 -36.48 -14.95
N LEU A 231 65.15 -37.12 -16.12
CA LEU A 231 65.58 -38.54 -16.31
C LEU A 231 64.70 -39.53 -15.51
N SER A 232 64.25 -40.67 -16.02
CA SER A 232 64.42 -41.35 -17.31
C SER A 232 63.31 -42.41 -17.47
N MET A 233 63.15 -43.11 -18.59
CA MET A 233 63.99 -43.13 -19.81
C MET A 233 63.40 -42.28 -20.92
#